data_AF-A0A971JE68-F1
#
_entry.id   AF-A0A971JE68-F1
#
_cell.length_a   1.000
_cell.length_b   1.000
_cell.length_c   1.000
_cell.angle_alpha   90.00
_cell.angle_beta   90.00
_cell.angle_gamma   90.00
#
_symmetry.space_group_name_H-M   'P 1'
#
loop_
_entity.id
_entity.type
_entity.pdbx_description
1 polymer ?
#
loop_
_entity_poly.entity_id
_entity_poly.type
_entity_poly.pdbx_seq_one_letter_code
_entity_poly.pdbx_strand_id
1 'polypeptide(L)'
;MIKRIITFSLLMVVFILILAFYPGSTIFLRNGAYSAEAAVRTENSVSLFLSDEYFSEIDALFDKIKKENRHRGIFYGSEKIAAEVVINQMMDDLENNIDALHNHRNFFRYFDSFDKYIRMLDGITERMHFFRNTLNSYSGAPTDLDAIIDLAARGEWHLFSAKFHRFNYEDINGALNVKFISEGGRFEAVYNTGTGKIVTDPANMGTYNFAPGSINPIQFYMHGKYDKKPWKKWGNVNGFSYHDIMDLESGQGPDAEINNKKVEKLIQKRIDDLKKDNTLKLNQ
;
A
#
# COMPACT_ATOMS: atom_id res chain seq x y z
N MET A 1 -34.38 -7.61 -51.50
CA MET A 1 -33.90 -7.41 -50.11
C MET A 1 -33.27 -8.71 -49.64
N ILE A 2 -32.25 -8.69 -48.76
CA ILE A 2 -31.30 -9.80 -48.48
C ILE A 2 -30.10 -9.82 -49.44
N LYS A 3 -29.20 -8.82 -49.32
CA LYS A 3 -27.79 -8.91 -49.76
C LYS A 3 -26.86 -7.86 -49.12
N ARG A 4 -27.25 -7.25 -47.99
CA ARG A 4 -26.48 -6.19 -47.31
C ARG A 4 -26.29 -6.38 -45.80
N ILE A 5 -26.45 -7.60 -45.28
CA ILE A 5 -26.31 -7.90 -43.84
C ILE A 5 -25.08 -8.78 -43.52
N ILE A 6 -24.35 -9.31 -44.50
CA ILE A 6 -23.27 -10.29 -44.24
C ILE A 6 -21.85 -9.68 -44.23
N THR A 7 -21.68 -8.42 -44.59
CA THR A 7 -20.33 -7.80 -44.64
C THR A 7 -19.86 -7.15 -43.34
N PHE A 8 -20.72 -7.00 -42.32
CA PHE A 8 -20.31 -6.39 -41.03
C PHE A 8 -19.83 -7.40 -39.98
N SER A 9 -20.16 -8.70 -40.11
CA SER A 9 -19.75 -9.71 -39.14
C SER A 9 -18.40 -10.38 -39.44
N LEU A 10 -17.81 -10.19 -40.63
CA LEU A 10 -16.52 -10.80 -40.97
C LEU A 10 -15.31 -9.94 -40.53
N LEU A 11 -15.46 -8.62 -40.43
CA LEU A 11 -14.36 -7.72 -40.04
C LEU A 11 -14.07 -7.77 -38.52
N MET A 12 -15.08 -8.02 -37.67
CA MET A 12 -14.87 -8.16 -36.22
C MET A 12 -14.20 -9.48 -35.82
N VAL A 13 -14.36 -10.54 -36.61
CA VAL A 13 -13.75 -11.85 -36.31
C VAL A 13 -12.26 -11.87 -36.69
N VAL A 14 -11.85 -11.10 -37.70
CA VAL A 14 -10.43 -10.98 -38.07
C VAL A 14 -9.64 -10.13 -37.08
N PHE A 15 -10.26 -9.14 -36.43
CA PHE A 15 -9.57 -8.30 -35.43
C PHE A 15 -9.36 -9.01 -34.08
N ILE A 16 -10.19 -9.99 -33.74
CA ILE A 16 -10.08 -10.77 -32.50
C ILE A 16 -9.04 -11.90 -32.61
N LEU A 17 -8.71 -12.37 -33.83
CA LEU A 17 -7.74 -13.45 -34.05
C LEU A 17 -6.28 -12.98 -34.19
N ILE A 18 -6.02 -11.69 -34.42
CA ILE A 18 -4.64 -11.15 -34.48
C ILE A 18 -4.04 -10.93 -33.08
N LEU A 19 -4.86 -10.89 -32.02
CA LEU A 19 -4.38 -10.74 -30.64
C LEU A 19 -4.05 -12.06 -29.92
N ALA A 20 -4.27 -13.22 -30.56
CA ALA A 20 -4.10 -14.53 -29.91
C ALA A 20 -2.89 -15.35 -30.40
N PHE A 21 -2.16 -14.91 -31.43
CA PHE A 21 -1.01 -15.64 -31.97
C PHE A 21 0.14 -14.71 -32.35
N TYR A 22 0.95 -14.33 -31.37
CA TYR A 22 2.37 -14.05 -31.61
C TYR A 22 3.23 -14.63 -30.48
N PRO A 23 3.94 -15.75 -30.72
CA PRO A 23 4.91 -16.26 -29.78
C PRO A 23 6.22 -15.47 -29.92
N GLY A 24 6.75 -15.03 -28.77
CA GLY A 24 8.16 -14.73 -28.54
C GLY A 24 8.95 -13.97 -29.61
N SER A 25 9.15 -12.67 -29.38
CA SER A 25 10.43 -12.03 -29.70
C SER A 25 10.75 -10.93 -28.68
N THR A 26 11.70 -11.27 -27.81
CA THR A 26 12.66 -10.40 -27.13
C THR A 26 12.51 -8.90 -27.40
N ILE A 27 11.89 -8.19 -26.45
CA ILE A 27 12.16 -6.77 -26.26
C ILE A 27 13.02 -6.68 -25.00
N PHE A 28 14.31 -6.42 -25.23
CA PHE A 28 15.25 -5.96 -24.21
C PHE A 28 14.58 -4.88 -23.35
N LEU A 29 14.50 -5.13 -22.05
CA LEU A 29 14.25 -4.12 -21.03
C LEU A 29 15.35 -3.07 -21.15
N ARG A 30 15.07 -2.01 -21.90
CA ARG A 30 15.84 -0.78 -21.82
C ARG A 30 15.40 -0.10 -20.53
N ASN A 31 16.24 -0.25 -19.51
CA ASN A 31 16.30 0.65 -18.36
C ASN A 31 16.25 2.10 -18.88
N GLY A 32 15.15 2.78 -18.61
CA GLY A 32 15.03 4.23 -18.67
C GLY A 32 14.26 4.62 -17.41
N ALA A 33 14.85 5.21 -16.37
CA ALA A 33 15.57 6.47 -16.43
C ALA A 33 14.92 7.42 -17.45
N TYR A 34 13.60 7.62 -17.33
CA TYR A 34 13.03 8.87 -17.80
C TYR A 34 13.42 9.89 -16.75
N SER A 35 14.55 10.56 -17.00
CA SER A 35 14.82 11.84 -16.38
C SER A 35 13.61 12.71 -16.69
N ALA A 36 12.73 12.87 -15.71
CA ALA A 36 11.91 14.05 -15.65
C ALA A 36 12.89 15.21 -15.77
N GLU A 37 12.90 15.88 -16.92
CA GLU A 37 13.54 17.18 -17.04
C GLU A 37 12.97 17.99 -15.88
N ALA A 38 13.83 18.24 -14.90
CA ALA A 38 13.48 18.81 -13.63
C ALA A 38 12.65 20.06 -13.91
N ALA A 39 11.39 20.01 -13.50
CA ALA A 39 10.64 21.23 -13.25
C ALA A 39 11.34 21.88 -12.04
N VAL A 40 12.44 22.58 -12.31
CA VAL A 40 13.15 23.41 -11.35
C VAL A 40 12.11 24.40 -10.82
N ARG A 41 11.76 24.27 -9.54
CA ARG A 41 11.01 25.30 -8.82
C ARG A 41 11.80 26.59 -8.93
N THR A 42 11.24 27.60 -9.60
CA THR A 42 11.75 28.96 -9.54
C THR A 42 11.54 29.50 -8.12
N GLU A 43 12.58 30.12 -7.57
CA GLU A 43 12.84 30.60 -6.19
C GLU A 43 11.81 31.54 -5.52
N ASN A 44 10.52 31.50 -5.86
CA ASN A 44 9.50 32.27 -5.16
C ASN A 44 8.78 31.39 -4.13
N SER A 45 9.23 31.51 -2.88
CA SER A 45 8.69 30.93 -1.64
C SER A 45 8.22 29.48 -1.74
N VAL A 46 9.13 28.53 -1.48
CA VAL A 46 8.73 27.15 -1.19
C VAL A 46 7.85 27.18 0.07
N SER A 47 6.57 26.83 -0.05
CA SER A 47 5.71 26.66 1.13
C SER A 47 6.35 25.71 2.13
N LEU A 48 6.15 25.99 3.42
CA LEU A 48 6.62 25.08 4.46
C LEU A 48 5.96 23.71 4.25
N PHE A 49 6.75 22.64 4.20
CA PHE A 49 6.25 21.27 4.05
C PHE A 49 5.13 20.99 5.07
N LEU A 50 4.06 20.34 4.63
CA LEU A 50 2.83 20.05 5.40
C LEU A 50 2.00 21.27 5.86
N SER A 51 2.33 22.50 5.47
CA SER A 51 1.44 23.67 5.62
C SER A 51 0.16 23.52 4.80
N ASP A 52 -0.84 24.36 5.03
CA ASP A 52 -2.06 24.31 4.22
C ASP A 52 -1.78 24.80 2.79
N GLU A 53 -0.86 25.75 2.66
CA GLU A 53 -0.33 26.26 1.40
C GLU A 53 0.39 25.15 0.61
N TYR A 54 1.16 24.28 1.27
CA TYR A 54 1.80 23.13 0.61
C TYR A 54 0.81 22.24 -0.11
N PHE A 55 -0.31 21.89 0.52
CA PHE A 55 -1.33 21.06 -0.12
C PHE A 55 -2.01 21.79 -1.29
N SER A 56 -2.24 23.10 -1.17
CA SER A 56 -2.74 23.91 -2.27
C SER A 56 -1.75 24.00 -3.44
N GLU A 57 -0.45 24.09 -3.17
CA GLU A 57 0.60 24.08 -4.19
C GLU A 57 0.68 22.72 -4.92
N ILE A 58 0.53 21.62 -4.19
CA ILE A 58 0.50 20.27 -4.77
C ILE A 58 -0.72 20.09 -5.69
N ASP A 59 -1.92 20.53 -5.27
CA ASP A 59 -3.11 20.51 -6.13
C ASP A 59 -2.94 21.42 -7.36
N ALA A 60 -2.34 22.61 -7.20
CA ALA A 60 -2.05 23.51 -8.33
C ALA A 60 -1.02 22.92 -9.30
N LEU A 61 0.01 22.22 -8.79
CA LEU A 61 0.98 21.50 -9.60
C LEU A 61 0.29 20.42 -10.43
N PHE A 62 -0.58 19.62 -9.82
CA PHE A 62 -1.38 18.62 -10.53
C PHE A 62 -2.14 19.25 -11.70
N ASP A 63 -2.89 20.33 -11.45
CA ASP A 63 -3.71 20.98 -12.48
C ASP A 63 -2.87 21.58 -13.61
N LYS A 64 -1.72 22.19 -13.27
CA LYS A 64 -0.76 22.71 -14.25
C LYS A 64 -0.25 21.60 -15.17
N ILE A 65 0.31 20.53 -14.61
CA ILE A 65 0.87 19.42 -15.39
C ILE A 65 -0.22 18.73 -16.23
N LYS A 66 -1.41 18.52 -15.65
CA LYS A 66 -2.56 17.95 -16.35
C LYS A 66 -2.97 18.80 -17.55
N LYS A 67 -2.94 20.14 -17.41
CA LYS A 67 -3.26 21.10 -18.48
C LYS A 67 -2.21 21.08 -19.59
N GLU A 68 -0.93 21.13 -19.24
CA GLU A 68 0.19 21.13 -20.19
C GLU A 68 0.22 19.84 -21.02
N ASN A 69 -0.18 18.72 -20.42
CA ASN A 69 -0.17 17.40 -21.07
C ASN A 69 -1.51 16.99 -21.70
N ARG A 70 -2.49 17.89 -21.83
CA ARG A 70 -3.83 17.57 -22.41
C ARG A 70 -3.75 16.88 -23.77
N HIS A 71 -2.81 17.32 -24.62
CA HIS A 71 -2.58 16.74 -25.95
C HIS A 71 -2.18 15.26 -25.91
N ARG A 72 -1.53 14.81 -24.82
CA ARG A 72 -1.15 13.40 -24.58
C ARG A 72 -2.28 12.57 -23.97
N GLY A 73 -3.36 13.21 -23.51
CA GLY A 73 -4.50 12.57 -22.86
C GLY A 73 -5.22 11.53 -23.71
N ILE A 74 -5.10 11.61 -25.04
CA ILE A 74 -5.70 10.65 -25.99
C ILE A 74 -5.01 9.29 -25.92
N PHE A 75 -3.72 9.23 -25.55
CA PHE A 75 -2.92 8.00 -25.58
C PHE A 75 -2.40 7.55 -24.21
N TYR A 76 -2.11 8.50 -23.31
CA TYR A 76 -1.41 8.23 -22.05
C TYR A 76 -2.12 8.76 -20.79
N GLY A 77 -3.20 9.55 -20.94
CA GLY A 77 -3.96 10.13 -19.84
C GLY A 77 -3.19 11.23 -19.07
N SER A 78 -3.45 12.51 -19.39
CA SER A 78 -2.74 13.64 -18.77
C SER A 78 -2.87 13.71 -17.25
N GLU A 79 -3.95 13.14 -16.71
CA GLU A 79 -4.19 12.98 -15.28
C GLU A 79 -3.18 12.05 -14.61
N LYS A 80 -2.78 10.96 -15.28
CA LYS A 80 -1.81 9.99 -14.76
C LYS A 80 -0.42 10.60 -14.68
N ILE A 81 -0.03 11.34 -15.73
CA ILE A 81 1.23 12.08 -15.77
C ILE A 81 1.29 13.09 -14.62
N ALA A 82 0.21 13.85 -14.42
CA ALA A 82 0.14 14.82 -13.32
C ALA A 82 0.20 14.16 -11.94
N ALA A 83 -0.53 13.06 -11.74
CA ALA A 83 -0.51 12.30 -10.50
C ALA A 83 0.90 11.75 -10.21
N GLU A 84 1.59 11.18 -11.19
CA GLU A 84 2.95 10.64 -11.02
C GLU A 84 3.95 11.74 -10.64
N VAL A 85 3.87 12.92 -11.25
CA VAL A 85 4.72 14.07 -10.88
C VAL A 85 4.47 14.48 -9.43
N VAL A 86 3.19 14.63 -9.04
CA VAL A 86 2.84 15.01 -7.67
C VAL A 86 3.27 13.96 -6.65
N ILE A 87 3.06 12.67 -6.92
CA ILE A 87 3.47 11.60 -6.01
C ILE A 87 4.97 11.65 -5.79
N ASN A 88 5.78 11.74 -6.86
CA ASN A 88 7.23 11.83 -6.72
C ASN A 88 7.64 13.07 -5.91
N GLN A 89 7.00 14.22 -6.14
CA GLN A 89 7.27 15.44 -5.35
C GLN A 89 6.94 15.21 -3.87
N MET A 90 5.79 14.63 -3.53
CA MET A 90 5.43 14.33 -2.15
C MET A 90 6.42 13.34 -1.49
N MET A 91 6.87 12.33 -2.25
CA MET A 91 7.89 11.38 -1.80
C MET A 91 9.20 12.09 -1.49
N ASP A 92 9.71 12.89 -2.42
CA ASP A 92 10.95 13.67 -2.27
C ASP A 92 10.85 14.62 -1.06
N ASP A 93 9.72 15.31 -0.90
CA ASP A 93 9.51 16.26 0.19
C ASP A 93 9.49 15.54 1.55
N LEU A 94 8.89 14.35 1.66
CA LEU A 94 8.91 13.57 2.89
C LEU A 94 10.30 12.97 3.18
N GLU A 95 11.00 12.45 2.17
CA GLU A 95 12.35 11.88 2.33
C GLU A 95 13.36 12.92 2.80
N ASN A 96 13.19 14.18 2.37
CA ASN A 96 14.00 15.31 2.83
C ASN A 96 13.59 15.83 4.22
N ASN A 97 12.45 15.40 4.76
CA ASN A 97 11.87 15.87 6.02
C ASN A 97 11.32 14.70 6.84
N ILE A 98 12.15 13.66 7.07
CA ILE A 98 11.71 12.37 7.63
C ILE A 98 11.02 12.47 9.01
N ASP A 99 11.31 13.50 9.80
CA ASP A 99 10.67 13.66 11.12
C ASP A 99 9.38 14.49 11.07
N ALA A 100 9.06 15.12 9.94
CA ALA A 100 8.05 16.18 9.87
C ALA A 100 6.61 15.70 10.07
N LEU A 101 6.32 14.43 9.83
CA LEU A 101 4.97 13.89 10.05
C LEU A 101 4.68 13.58 11.52
N HIS A 102 5.69 13.36 12.37
CA HIS A 102 5.46 12.98 13.77
C HIS A 102 4.69 14.08 14.51
N ASN A 103 3.52 13.70 15.06
CA ASN A 103 2.61 14.61 15.79
C ASN A 103 2.16 15.85 15.00
N HIS A 104 2.26 15.83 13.67
CA HIS A 104 1.89 16.98 12.85
C HIS A 104 0.36 17.05 12.66
N ARG A 105 -0.22 18.26 12.73
CA ARG A 105 -1.67 18.47 12.58
C ARG A 105 -2.24 17.95 11.25
N ASN A 106 -1.42 18.02 10.20
CA ASN A 106 -1.77 17.59 8.84
C ASN A 106 -1.31 16.15 8.53
N PHE A 107 -1.01 15.33 9.54
CA PHE A 107 -0.59 13.94 9.39
C PHE A 107 -1.53 13.15 8.46
N PHE A 108 -2.81 13.05 8.78
CA PHE A 108 -3.77 12.31 7.96
C PHE A 108 -3.99 12.94 6.58
N ARG A 109 -3.95 14.28 6.48
CA ARG A 109 -4.09 15.01 5.20
C ARG A 109 -2.99 14.64 4.21
N TYR A 110 -1.76 14.38 4.69
CA TYR A 110 -0.67 13.88 3.85
C TYR A 110 -1.03 12.53 3.22
N PHE A 111 -1.39 11.54 4.03
CA PHE A 111 -1.75 10.20 3.54
C PHE A 111 -3.00 10.23 2.65
N ASP A 112 -4.02 11.01 3.00
CA ASP A 112 -5.22 11.19 2.19
C ASP A 112 -4.89 11.74 0.79
N SER A 113 -4.02 12.75 0.74
CA SER A 113 -3.57 13.36 -0.51
C SER A 113 -2.70 12.40 -1.32
N PHE A 114 -1.77 11.70 -0.67
CA PHE A 114 -0.90 10.73 -1.32
C PHE A 114 -1.71 9.60 -1.96
N ASP A 115 -2.60 8.97 -1.18
CA ASP A 115 -3.42 7.87 -1.68
C ASP A 115 -4.38 8.34 -2.79
N LYS A 116 -4.89 9.58 -2.72
CA LYS A 116 -5.73 10.19 -3.77
C LYS A 116 -5.02 10.13 -5.12
N TYR A 117 -3.76 10.56 -5.21
CA TYR A 117 -3.03 10.55 -6.47
C TYR A 117 -2.61 9.14 -6.89
N ILE A 118 -2.22 8.26 -5.96
CA ILE A 118 -1.92 6.85 -6.26
C ILE A 118 -3.11 6.20 -6.96
N ARG A 119 -4.33 6.46 -6.48
CA ARG A 119 -5.57 5.89 -7.03
C ARG A 119 -5.91 6.36 -8.44
N MET A 120 -5.25 7.40 -8.96
CA MET A 120 -5.41 7.88 -10.34
C MET A 120 -4.54 7.11 -11.35
N LEU A 121 -3.54 6.35 -10.90
CA LEU A 121 -2.62 5.61 -11.77
C LEU A 121 -3.21 4.27 -12.24
N ASP A 122 -2.73 3.71 -13.34
CA ASP A 122 -3.09 2.33 -13.76
C ASP A 122 -2.30 1.24 -13.01
N GLY A 123 -1.22 1.65 -12.36
CA GLY A 123 -0.34 0.85 -11.53
C GLY A 123 0.72 1.77 -10.94
N ILE A 124 1.36 1.32 -9.88
CA ILE A 124 2.43 2.08 -9.22
C ILE A 124 3.79 1.69 -9.79
N THR A 125 4.76 2.59 -9.66
CA THR A 125 6.16 2.31 -9.96
C THR A 125 6.80 1.50 -8.82
N GLU A 126 7.98 0.94 -9.08
CA GLU A 126 8.77 0.23 -8.06
C GLU A 126 9.16 1.15 -6.90
N ARG A 127 9.53 2.40 -7.22
CA ARG A 127 9.84 3.43 -6.22
C ARG A 127 8.67 3.66 -5.28
N MET A 128 7.47 3.87 -5.83
CA MET A 128 6.24 4.05 -5.05
C MET A 128 5.92 2.81 -4.21
N HIS A 129 6.15 1.61 -4.75
CA HIS A 129 5.93 0.36 -4.03
C HIS A 129 6.83 0.25 -2.80
N PHE A 130 8.14 0.45 -2.93
CA PHE A 130 9.04 0.38 -1.77
C PHE A 130 8.88 1.56 -0.81
N PHE A 131 8.42 2.71 -1.29
CA PHE A 131 8.09 3.85 -0.43
C PHE A 131 6.96 3.56 0.57
N ARG A 132 6.16 2.51 0.35
CA ARG A 132 5.19 2.02 1.35
C ARG A 132 5.86 1.68 2.68
N ASN A 133 7.12 1.25 2.68
CA ASN A 133 7.85 0.96 3.91
C ASN A 133 8.18 2.25 4.68
N THR A 134 8.56 3.32 3.96
CA THR A 134 8.72 4.66 4.53
C THR A 134 7.40 5.17 5.10
N LEU A 135 6.29 5.02 4.37
CA LEU A 135 4.98 5.41 4.90
C LEU A 135 4.59 4.60 6.14
N ASN A 136 4.91 3.30 6.19
CA ASN A 136 4.56 2.43 7.30
C ASN A 136 5.36 2.69 8.59
N SER A 137 6.53 3.34 8.50
CA SER A 137 7.32 3.71 9.69
C SER A 137 6.59 4.73 10.58
N TYR A 138 5.66 5.49 10.01
CA TYR A 138 4.82 6.44 10.74
C TYR A 138 3.56 5.83 11.36
N SER A 139 3.39 4.50 11.28
CA SER A 139 2.20 3.80 11.77
C SER A 139 1.90 3.99 13.25
N GLY A 140 2.90 4.31 14.05
CA GLY A 140 2.79 4.32 15.52
C GLY A 140 2.59 2.92 16.11
N ALA A 141 2.84 1.86 15.33
CA ALA A 141 2.82 0.49 15.86
C ALA A 141 3.92 0.32 16.92
N PRO A 142 3.59 -0.16 18.13
CA PRO A 142 4.58 -0.41 19.17
C PRO A 142 5.50 -1.58 18.80
N THR A 143 6.65 -1.69 19.44
CA THR A 143 7.56 -2.82 19.22
C THR A 143 7.06 -4.12 19.85
N ASP A 144 6.26 -4.02 20.93
CA ASP A 144 5.82 -5.15 21.75
C ASP A 144 4.41 -5.63 21.38
N LEU A 145 4.25 -6.96 21.31
CA LEU A 145 2.97 -7.61 21.02
C LEU A 145 1.87 -7.24 22.04
N ASP A 146 2.22 -7.16 23.32
CA ASP A 146 1.24 -6.83 24.36
C ASP A 146 0.69 -5.40 24.19
N ALA A 147 1.54 -4.47 23.75
CA ALA A 147 1.13 -3.08 23.52
C ALA A 147 0.18 -2.95 22.31
N ILE A 148 0.40 -3.73 21.24
CA ILE A 148 -0.55 -3.73 20.11
C ILE A 148 -1.86 -4.44 20.45
N ILE A 149 -1.83 -5.45 21.35
CA ILE A 149 -3.04 -6.08 21.88
C ILE A 149 -3.88 -5.06 22.67
N ASP A 150 -3.24 -4.22 23.48
CA ASP A 150 -3.92 -3.14 24.20
C ASP A 150 -4.55 -2.10 23.26
N LEU A 151 -3.85 -1.73 22.18
CA LEU A 151 -4.39 -0.86 21.13
C LEU A 151 -5.56 -1.51 20.40
N ALA A 152 -5.46 -2.81 20.11
CA ALA A 152 -6.52 -3.56 19.45
C ALA A 152 -7.77 -3.67 20.33
N ALA A 153 -7.60 -3.82 21.64
CA ALA A 153 -8.71 -3.82 22.59
C ALA A 153 -9.43 -2.47 22.68
N ARG A 154 -8.75 -1.37 22.34
CA ARG A 154 -9.36 -0.03 22.23
C ARG A 154 -9.97 0.25 20.85
N GLY A 155 -9.86 -0.70 19.91
CA GLY A 155 -10.37 -0.56 18.55
C GLY A 155 -9.47 0.21 17.59
N GLU A 156 -8.28 0.62 18.03
CA GLU A 156 -7.33 1.40 17.20
C GLU A 156 -6.61 0.53 16.16
N TRP A 157 -6.55 -0.79 16.43
CA TRP A 157 -5.96 -1.80 15.57
C TRP A 157 -6.81 -3.06 15.55
N HIS A 158 -6.69 -3.85 14.48
CA HIS A 158 -7.48 -5.06 14.29
C HIS A 158 -6.58 -6.23 13.93
N LEU A 159 -6.74 -7.34 14.66
CA LEU A 159 -6.12 -8.61 14.31
C LEU A 159 -6.69 -9.10 12.97
N PHE A 160 -5.81 -9.48 12.04
CA PHE A 160 -6.17 -9.90 10.69
C PHE A 160 -5.46 -11.19 10.31
N SER A 161 -5.89 -11.77 9.18
CA SER A 161 -5.21 -12.95 8.63
C SER A 161 -3.78 -12.60 8.22
N ALA A 162 -2.80 -13.27 8.83
CA ALA A 162 -1.39 -13.15 8.48
C ALA A 162 -1.00 -14.00 7.26
N LYS A 163 -1.94 -14.41 6.38
CA LYS A 163 -1.69 -15.43 5.33
C LYS A 163 -0.44 -15.17 4.48
N PHE A 164 -0.11 -13.91 4.17
CA PHE A 164 1.05 -13.54 3.36
C PHE A 164 2.26 -13.08 4.20
N HIS A 165 2.27 -13.41 5.49
CA HIS A 165 3.30 -13.04 6.47
C HIS A 165 3.68 -14.23 7.38
N ARG A 166 3.51 -15.47 6.90
CA ARG A 166 3.90 -16.69 7.64
C ARG A 166 4.89 -17.51 6.84
N PHE A 167 6.01 -16.91 6.48
CA PHE A 167 7.13 -17.61 5.91
C PHE A 167 8.19 -17.82 6.99
N ASN A 168 8.75 -19.02 7.07
CA ASN A 168 9.90 -19.28 7.92
C ASN A 168 11.08 -18.48 7.36
N TYR A 169 11.67 -17.63 8.18
CA TYR A 169 12.81 -16.80 7.79
C TYR A 169 13.89 -16.96 8.84
N GLU A 170 15.06 -17.43 8.42
CA GLU A 170 16.15 -17.82 9.33
C GLU A 170 15.65 -18.79 10.42
N ASP A 171 15.78 -18.43 11.70
CA ASP A 171 15.34 -19.24 12.84
C ASP A 171 13.90 -18.89 13.32
N ILE A 172 13.22 -17.96 12.65
CA ILE A 172 11.87 -17.52 13.02
C ILE A 172 10.81 -18.41 12.37
N ASN A 173 9.99 -19.05 13.20
CA ASN A 173 8.83 -19.81 12.76
C ASN A 173 7.69 -18.87 12.34
N GLY A 174 7.40 -18.83 11.04
CA GLY A 174 6.35 -17.98 10.46
C GLY A 174 4.93 -18.34 10.93
N ALA A 175 4.68 -19.55 11.43
CA ALA A 175 3.37 -19.94 11.98
C ALA A 175 3.00 -19.11 13.22
N LEU A 176 4.01 -18.56 13.92
CA LEU A 176 3.83 -17.72 15.09
C LEU A 176 3.56 -16.25 14.74
N ASN A 177 3.61 -15.88 13.46
CA ASN A 177 3.32 -14.52 13.03
C ASN A 177 1.81 -14.24 13.04
N VAL A 178 1.46 -13.10 13.65
CA VAL A 178 0.13 -12.50 13.65
C VAL A 178 0.18 -11.11 13.06
N LYS A 179 -0.86 -10.72 12.33
CA LYS A 179 -0.92 -9.44 11.62
C LYS A 179 -1.97 -8.55 12.26
N PHE A 180 -1.62 -7.29 12.46
CA PHE A 180 -2.52 -6.23 12.86
C PHE A 180 -2.60 -5.18 11.75
N ILE A 181 -3.78 -4.59 11.60
CA ILE A 181 -4.04 -3.48 10.68
C ILE A 181 -4.66 -2.34 11.49
N SER A 182 -4.20 -1.11 11.31
CA SER A 182 -4.80 0.08 11.95
C SER A 182 -6.29 0.21 11.62
N GLU A 183 -7.08 0.90 12.44
CA GLU A 183 -8.52 1.14 12.22
C GLU A 183 -8.84 1.64 10.79
N GLY A 184 -8.04 2.57 10.27
CA GLY A 184 -8.19 3.11 8.90
C GLY A 184 -7.69 2.19 7.78
N GLY A 185 -7.16 1.01 8.11
CA GLY A 185 -6.70 0.01 7.15
C GLY A 185 -5.35 0.27 6.48
N ARG A 186 -4.75 1.44 6.75
CA ARG A 186 -3.52 1.94 6.10
C ARG A 186 -2.27 1.25 6.58
N PHE A 187 -2.09 1.13 7.89
CA PHE A 187 -0.85 0.63 8.46
C PHE A 187 -0.98 -0.83 8.81
N GLU A 188 0.08 -1.58 8.54
CA GLU A 188 0.18 -2.98 8.93
C GLU A 188 1.36 -3.19 9.85
N ALA A 189 1.16 -4.01 10.88
CA ALA A 189 2.22 -4.45 11.76
C ALA A 189 2.11 -5.96 11.95
N VAL A 190 3.23 -6.66 11.86
CA VAL A 190 3.30 -8.10 12.06
C VAL A 190 4.12 -8.36 13.30
N TYR A 191 3.67 -9.27 14.15
CA TYR A 191 4.35 -9.63 15.39
C TYR A 191 4.52 -11.14 15.44
N ASN A 192 5.63 -11.59 16.01
CA ASN A 192 5.86 -12.99 16.26
C ASN A 192 5.49 -13.31 17.72
N THR A 193 4.56 -14.24 17.94
CA THR A 193 4.12 -14.59 19.30
C THR A 193 5.15 -15.37 20.10
N GLY A 194 6.15 -15.98 19.44
CA GLY A 194 7.27 -16.66 20.09
C GLY A 194 8.26 -15.68 20.70
N THR A 195 8.53 -14.56 20.02
CA THR A 195 9.44 -13.52 20.52
C THR A 195 8.72 -12.40 21.27
N GLY A 196 7.43 -12.21 21.02
CA GLY A 196 6.63 -11.09 21.55
C GLY A 196 6.96 -9.74 20.89
N LYS A 197 7.68 -9.74 19.77
CA LYS A 197 8.19 -8.52 19.11
C LYS A 197 7.62 -8.35 17.70
N ILE A 198 7.63 -7.10 17.24
CA ILE A 198 7.34 -6.75 15.85
C ILE A 198 8.34 -7.44 14.90
N VAL A 199 7.84 -7.89 13.76
CA VAL A 199 8.58 -8.58 12.71
C VAL A 199 9.08 -7.56 11.71
N THR A 200 10.40 -7.52 11.53
CA THR A 200 11.10 -6.62 10.60
C THR A 200 11.82 -7.37 9.49
N ASP A 201 11.65 -8.68 9.40
CA ASP A 201 12.27 -9.49 8.35
C ASP A 201 11.66 -9.15 6.98
N PRO A 202 12.45 -9.26 5.90
CA PRO A 202 12.03 -8.84 4.58
C PRO A 202 10.90 -9.69 3.99
N ALA A 203 10.67 -10.91 4.48
CA ALA A 203 9.62 -11.78 3.97
C ALA A 203 8.24 -11.48 4.59
N ASN A 204 8.23 -11.09 5.87
CA ASN A 204 7.00 -11.06 6.66
C ASN A 204 6.63 -9.68 7.23
N MET A 205 7.50 -8.66 7.15
CA MET A 205 7.20 -7.34 7.71
C MET A 205 5.86 -6.75 7.22
N GLY A 206 5.22 -5.95 8.08
CA GLY A 206 4.04 -5.18 7.71
C GLY A 206 4.39 -4.01 6.77
N THR A 207 3.45 -3.63 5.90
CA THR A 207 3.63 -2.54 4.92
C THR A 207 2.45 -1.58 4.93
N TYR A 208 2.60 -0.39 4.35
CA TYR A 208 1.50 0.58 4.21
C TYR A 208 0.56 0.20 3.07
N ASN A 209 -0.76 0.15 3.25
CA ASN A 209 -1.74 -0.08 2.20
C ASN A 209 -2.19 1.23 1.54
N PHE A 210 -1.98 1.37 0.23
CA PHE A 210 -2.55 2.48 -0.55
C PHE A 210 -4.07 2.38 -0.70
N ALA A 211 -4.58 1.15 -0.66
CA ALA A 211 -6.00 0.86 -0.65
C ALA A 211 -6.29 -0.20 0.41
N PRO A 212 -6.88 0.17 1.56
CA PRO A 212 -7.32 -0.78 2.56
C PRO A 212 -8.16 -1.93 1.97
N GLY A 213 -7.88 -3.14 2.41
CA GLY A 213 -8.69 -4.31 2.06
C GLY A 213 -10.13 -4.16 2.58
N SER A 214 -11.10 -4.59 1.76
CA SER A 214 -12.52 -4.47 2.10
C SER A 214 -13.34 -5.52 1.37
N ILE A 215 -14.52 -5.83 1.90
CA ILE A 215 -15.54 -6.64 1.20
C ILE A 215 -16.21 -5.88 0.05
N ASN A 216 -16.10 -4.55 0.04
CA ASN A 216 -16.59 -3.74 -1.06
C ASN A 216 -15.80 -4.09 -2.35
N PRO A 217 -16.47 -4.49 -3.44
CA PRO A 217 -15.78 -4.96 -4.65
C PRO A 217 -14.81 -3.95 -5.26
N ILE A 218 -15.12 -2.65 -5.20
CA ILE A 218 -14.27 -1.58 -5.74
C ILE A 218 -13.01 -1.44 -4.89
N GLN A 219 -13.16 -1.39 -3.58
CA GLN A 219 -12.02 -1.30 -2.65
C GLN A 219 -11.16 -2.57 -2.71
N PHE A 220 -11.78 -3.75 -2.81
CA PHE A 220 -11.08 -5.02 -3.04
C PHE A 220 -10.24 -5.01 -4.32
N TYR A 221 -10.81 -4.49 -5.42
CA TYR A 221 -10.09 -4.33 -6.67
C TYR A 221 -8.91 -3.37 -6.52
N MET A 222 -9.09 -2.22 -5.86
CA MET A 222 -8.02 -1.25 -5.63
C MET A 222 -6.89 -1.83 -4.76
N HIS A 223 -7.21 -2.56 -3.70
CA HIS A 223 -6.21 -3.26 -2.88
C HIS A 223 -5.44 -4.31 -3.71
N GLY A 224 -6.14 -5.04 -4.58
CA GLY A 224 -5.51 -5.95 -5.53
C GLY A 224 -4.54 -5.24 -6.48
N LYS A 225 -4.94 -4.08 -7.01
CA LYS A 225 -4.22 -3.30 -8.01
C LYS A 225 -2.97 -2.62 -7.44
N TYR A 226 -3.07 -2.00 -6.27
CA TYR A 226 -2.01 -1.14 -5.72
C TYR A 226 -1.16 -1.79 -4.64
N ASP A 227 -1.66 -2.82 -3.96
CA ASP A 227 -0.90 -3.46 -2.87
C ASP A 227 -0.46 -4.88 -3.28
N LYS A 228 -1.41 -5.74 -3.67
CA LYS A 228 -1.11 -7.17 -3.90
C LYS A 228 -0.35 -7.44 -5.20
N LYS A 229 -0.74 -6.80 -6.32
CA LYS A 229 -0.08 -7.03 -7.61
C LYS A 229 1.37 -6.50 -7.61
N PRO A 230 1.67 -5.31 -7.07
CA PRO A 230 3.04 -4.84 -6.87
C PRO A 230 3.86 -5.74 -5.95
N TRP A 231 3.30 -6.20 -4.82
CA TRP A 231 3.97 -7.16 -3.94
C TRP A 231 4.35 -8.46 -4.67
N LYS A 232 3.44 -9.03 -5.47
CA LYS A 232 3.74 -10.22 -6.29
C LYS A 232 4.82 -9.98 -7.36
N LYS A 233 5.06 -8.73 -7.73
CA LYS A 233 6.06 -8.35 -8.72
C LYS A 233 7.42 -8.11 -8.08
N TRP A 234 7.47 -7.48 -6.91
CA TRP A 234 8.69 -6.91 -6.34
C TRP A 234 9.06 -7.39 -4.93
N GLY A 235 8.18 -8.12 -4.22
CA GLY A 235 8.39 -8.49 -2.82
C GLY A 235 8.05 -7.35 -1.85
N ASN A 236 8.57 -7.39 -0.62
CA ASN A 236 8.35 -6.31 0.38
C ASN A 236 9.47 -5.26 0.37
N VAL A 237 10.72 -5.68 0.13
CA VAL A 237 11.89 -4.80 0.18
C VAL A 237 12.75 -4.97 -1.07
N ASN A 238 13.51 -3.93 -1.41
CA ASN A 238 14.45 -4.01 -2.51
C ASN A 238 15.53 -5.05 -2.20
N GLY A 239 15.84 -5.93 -3.15
CA GLY A 239 16.78 -7.02 -2.98
C GLY A 239 16.23 -8.31 -2.36
N PHE A 240 14.94 -8.37 -2.00
CA PHE A 240 14.28 -9.59 -1.56
C PHE A 240 12.93 -9.74 -2.27
N SER A 241 12.96 -10.46 -3.40
CA SER A 241 11.87 -10.51 -4.37
C SER A 241 10.71 -11.40 -3.91
N TYR A 242 9.60 -11.33 -4.63
CA TYR A 242 8.49 -12.26 -4.45
C TYR A 242 8.92 -13.72 -4.62
N HIS A 243 9.83 -14.01 -5.55
CA HIS A 243 10.31 -15.39 -5.74
C HIS A 243 11.09 -15.87 -4.51
N ASP A 244 11.97 -15.02 -3.96
CA ASP A 244 12.72 -15.35 -2.73
C ASP A 244 11.78 -15.62 -1.55
N ILE A 245 10.70 -14.85 -1.41
CA ILE A 245 9.66 -15.09 -0.39
C ILE A 245 8.95 -16.43 -0.62
N MET A 246 8.58 -16.73 -1.87
CA MET A 246 7.79 -17.93 -2.19
C MET A 246 8.61 -19.22 -2.13
N ASP A 247 9.94 -19.13 -2.16
CA ASP A 247 10.85 -20.27 -1.97
C ASP A 247 11.03 -20.63 -0.49
N LEU A 248 10.60 -19.77 0.44
CA LEU A 248 10.61 -20.05 1.87
C LEU A 248 9.53 -21.07 2.25
N GLU A 249 9.82 -21.85 3.30
CA GLU A 249 8.82 -22.73 3.88
C GLU A 249 7.67 -21.92 4.48
N SER A 250 6.46 -22.27 4.08
CA SER A 250 5.23 -21.63 4.56
C SER A 250 4.84 -22.20 5.92
N GLY A 251 4.84 -21.36 6.96
CA GLY A 251 4.26 -21.64 8.28
C GLY A 251 2.72 -21.59 8.30
N GLN A 252 2.05 -21.60 7.15
CA GLN A 252 0.60 -21.77 7.10
C GLN A 252 0.18 -23.16 7.58
N GLY A 253 -0.88 -23.23 8.38
CA GLY A 253 -1.43 -24.49 8.83
C GLY A 253 -2.26 -24.36 10.10
N PRO A 254 -2.68 -25.49 10.69
CA PRO A 254 -3.46 -25.52 11.92
C PRO A 254 -2.80 -24.76 13.08
N ASP A 255 -1.48 -24.86 13.23
CA ASP A 255 -0.75 -24.18 14.31
C ASP A 255 -0.85 -22.66 14.22
N ALA A 256 -0.79 -22.12 13.00
CA ALA A 256 -0.93 -20.70 12.77
C ALA A 256 -2.35 -20.18 13.03
N GLU A 257 -3.36 -21.00 12.76
CA GLU A 257 -4.75 -20.70 13.09
C GLU A 257 -4.98 -20.75 14.60
N ILE A 258 -4.42 -21.75 15.28
CA ILE A 258 -4.43 -21.84 16.75
C ILE A 258 -3.74 -20.61 17.35
N ASN A 259 -2.61 -20.19 16.80
CA ASN A 259 -1.87 -19.01 17.25
C ASN A 259 -2.70 -17.72 17.13
N ASN A 260 -3.32 -17.48 15.96
CA ASN A 260 -4.23 -16.35 15.78
C ASN A 260 -5.37 -16.35 16.81
N LYS A 261 -6.03 -17.50 17.03
CA LYS A 261 -7.11 -17.64 18.01
C LYS A 261 -6.66 -17.39 19.45
N LYS A 262 -5.40 -17.69 19.79
CA LYS A 262 -4.84 -17.35 21.10
C LYS A 262 -4.76 -15.83 21.25
N VAL A 263 -4.24 -15.12 20.26
CA VAL A 263 -4.15 -13.65 20.28
C VAL A 263 -5.53 -13.00 20.30
N GLU A 264 -6.49 -13.52 19.52
CA GLU A 264 -7.89 -13.07 19.55
C GLU A 264 -8.50 -13.17 20.96
N LYS A 265 -8.28 -14.29 21.65
CA LYS A 265 -8.73 -14.46 23.04
C LYS A 265 -8.06 -13.48 24.01
N LEU A 266 -6.78 -13.16 23.80
CA LEU A 266 -6.07 -12.17 24.61
C LEU A 266 -6.66 -10.77 24.43
N ILE A 267 -6.94 -10.37 23.18
CA ILE A 267 -7.61 -9.10 22.88
C ILE A 267 -8.98 -9.06 23.56
N GLN A 268 -9.79 -10.12 23.42
CA GLN A 268 -11.11 -10.17 24.03
C GLN A 268 -11.06 -10.05 25.56
N LYS A 269 -10.12 -10.75 26.21
CA LYS A 269 -9.88 -10.62 27.65
C LYS A 269 -9.57 -9.16 28.03
N ARG A 270 -8.74 -8.49 27.24
CA ARG A 270 -8.35 -7.10 27.48
C ARG A 270 -9.51 -6.13 27.31
N ILE A 271 -10.38 -6.36 26.33
CA ILE A 271 -11.66 -5.64 26.16
C ILE A 271 -12.53 -5.79 27.41
N ASP A 272 -12.65 -7.02 27.92
CA ASP A 272 -13.50 -7.30 29.09
C ASP A 272 -12.95 -6.65 30.37
N ASP A 273 -11.63 -6.62 30.53
CA ASP A 273 -10.97 -5.94 31.65
C ASP A 273 -11.20 -4.40 31.59
N LEU A 274 -11.06 -3.79 30.40
CA LEU A 274 -11.36 -2.35 30.20
C LEU A 274 -12.82 -2.00 30.51
N LYS A 275 -13.77 -2.88 30.19
CA LYS A 275 -15.20 -2.68 30.51
C LYS A 275 -15.47 -2.72 32.02
N LYS A 276 -14.82 -3.63 32.75
CA LYS A 276 -14.96 -3.72 34.21
C LYS A 276 -14.44 -2.46 34.88
N ASP A 277 -13.28 -1.96 34.47
CA ASP A 277 -12.68 -0.75 35.04
C ASP A 277 -13.56 0.49 34.83
N ASN A 278 -14.16 0.64 33.65
CA ASN A 278 -15.10 1.72 33.36
C ASN A 278 -16.39 1.62 34.19
N THR A 279 -16.88 0.40 34.44
CA THR A 279 -18.06 0.18 35.28
C THR A 279 -17.78 0.53 36.75
N LEU A 280 -16.57 0.23 37.24
CA LEU A 280 -16.15 0.60 38.60
C LEU A 280 -16.01 2.12 38.77
N LYS A 281 -15.51 2.84 37.76
CA LYS A 281 -15.39 4.31 37.78
C LYS A 281 -16.72 5.05 37.74
N LEU A 282 -17.77 4.47 37.16
CA LEU A 282 -19.11 5.07 37.10
C LEU A 282 -19.91 4.89 38.40
N ASN A 283 -19.48 3.98 39.28
CA ASN A 283 -20.12 3.67 40.55
C ASN A 283 -19.41 4.32 41.76
N GLN A 284 -18.44 5.21 41.51
CA GLN A 284 -17.76 6.06 42.49
C GLN A 284 -18.20 7.51 42.32
#